data_AF-A0A3G8R1F4-F1
#
_entry.id   AF-A0A3G8R1F4-F1
#
_cell.length_a   1.000
_cell.length_b   1.000
_cell.length_c   1.000
_cell.angle_alpha   90.00
_cell.angle_beta   90.00
_cell.angle_gamma   90.00
#
_symmetry.space_group_name_H-M   'P 1'
#
loop_
_entity.id
_entity.type
_entity.pdbx_description
1 polymer ?
#
loop_
_entity_poly.entity_id
_entity_poly.type
_entity_poly.pdbx_seq_one_letter_code
_entity_poly.pdbx_strand_id
1 'polypeptide(L)'
;MSSKRSRWLTRFTLSATTAITIFTTFTSYLAAPAAASGVAFRDIAHSYAYQSIISLHAKGILNGTQPGYFSPKQAVTRAEWVTALDRTLGLEPVQAVVSSYRDVPKQAWYYGWIEAASQLDIVQGGSSATFQPNSPITRQEAALMIARLIRSSGGSGNAISSFIDRDEIADWALEGVTTVNRYGFMKGENNYFRPASSLTREETAALLERLLTYSAQHARQAASIASSIRLGWQYDQTVQQFENTVLQSNINTLSPRWFFLNETGSISDYTNSSLLTWSKQHQKKIWAMVGNRSNLALTHQILSSEVLRATTITQLANAVSVHGLDGLVIDFENVDGQDRAYLTLFVQQLKAKLKSQNAVLALCVSPDYGTDWTAAFDYQKLGAAADYLILMGYDEHWGGSSIPGSVSSLPWLRESVRRFVQTTDPEKAILALPLFTRNWTLNTSGQSIASSDISLDQQNQLVSRISSKPIWNEDIQQYTVSYKDTQLHKLWLEEGRSFTRKYRLGQDEGFAGFAYWYSGGASSDLWSSVKNADRFIQRGL
;
A
#
# COMPACT_ATOMS: atom_id res chain seq x y z
N MET A 1 51.87 16.61 -59.67
CA MET A 1 51.57 15.25 -59.15
C MET A 1 52.25 15.10 -57.80
N SER A 2 51.48 14.71 -56.77
CA SER A 2 51.91 14.32 -55.40
C SER A 2 52.97 15.18 -54.67
N SER A 3 52.62 15.76 -53.52
CA SER A 3 53.20 15.37 -52.22
C SER A 3 52.99 16.39 -51.09
N LYS A 4 52.60 15.84 -49.94
CA LYS A 4 52.93 16.13 -48.53
C LYS A 4 53.72 17.39 -48.12
N ARG A 5 53.26 17.95 -46.98
CA ARG A 5 53.97 18.47 -45.76
C ARG A 5 54.00 19.99 -45.46
N SER A 6 53.24 20.33 -44.41
CA SER A 6 53.61 21.03 -43.16
C SER A 6 54.08 22.50 -43.14
N ARG A 7 53.40 23.36 -42.35
CA ARG A 7 53.83 23.95 -41.05
C ARG A 7 53.14 25.32 -40.79
N TRP A 8 52.49 25.40 -39.62
CA TRP A 8 52.56 26.46 -38.61
C TRP A 8 52.57 27.96 -39.02
N LEU A 9 51.55 28.72 -38.60
CA LEU A 9 51.62 29.74 -37.52
C LEU A 9 50.33 30.61 -37.46
N THR A 10 49.65 30.48 -36.33
CA THR A 10 48.98 31.49 -35.49
C THR A 10 48.60 32.84 -36.10
N ARG A 11 47.32 33.23 -35.98
CA ARG A 11 46.91 34.49 -35.32
C ARG A 11 45.39 34.53 -35.05
N PHE A 12 45.08 34.95 -33.83
CA PHE A 12 43.77 35.22 -33.26
C PHE A 12 42.98 36.27 -34.04
N THR A 13 41.67 36.04 -34.20
CA THR A 13 40.65 37.10 -34.09
C THR A 13 39.40 36.53 -33.42
N LEU A 14 38.99 37.21 -32.35
CA LEU A 14 37.76 37.01 -31.59
C LEU A 14 36.54 37.03 -32.51
N SER A 15 35.57 36.15 -32.26
CA SER A 15 34.17 36.41 -32.57
C SER A 15 33.32 35.90 -31.42
N ALA A 16 32.61 36.86 -30.83
CA ALA A 16 31.84 36.74 -29.61
C ALA A 16 30.75 35.67 -29.73
N THR A 17 30.78 34.68 -28.84
CA THR A 17 29.68 33.76 -28.62
C THR A 17 28.82 34.33 -27.50
N THR A 18 27.60 34.72 -27.83
CA THR A 18 26.59 35.18 -26.88
C THR A 18 26.22 34.03 -25.96
N ALA A 19 26.79 34.00 -24.75
CA ALA A 19 26.37 33.10 -23.70
C ALA A 19 25.08 33.65 -23.07
N ILE A 20 23.95 33.02 -23.39
CA ILE A 20 22.70 33.25 -22.65
C ILE A 20 22.83 32.48 -21.32
N THR A 21 23.24 33.18 -20.28
CA THR A 21 23.22 32.67 -18.90
C THR A 21 21.81 32.81 -18.36
N ILE A 22 21.03 31.73 -18.38
CA ILE A 22 19.75 31.67 -17.67
C ILE A 22 20.07 31.47 -16.18
N PHE A 23 20.09 32.55 -15.41
CA PHE A 23 19.98 32.49 -13.95
C PHE A 23 18.55 32.04 -13.61
N THR A 24 18.35 30.75 -13.36
CA THR A 24 17.15 30.28 -12.67
C THR A 24 17.36 30.53 -11.18
N THR A 25 16.82 31.62 -10.67
CA THR A 25 16.65 31.82 -9.23
C THR A 25 15.63 30.79 -8.74
N PHE A 26 16.13 29.67 -8.19
CA PHE A 26 15.31 28.82 -7.33
C PHE A 26 14.95 29.64 -6.08
N THR A 27 13.80 30.29 -6.11
CA THR A 27 13.14 30.76 -4.89
C THR A 27 12.57 29.54 -4.20
N SER A 28 13.31 29.04 -3.21
CA SER A 28 12.78 28.12 -2.21
C SER A 28 11.62 28.83 -1.50
N TYR A 29 10.40 28.46 -1.84
CA TYR A 29 9.21 28.80 -1.04
C TYR A 29 9.26 27.97 0.25
N LEU A 30 10.13 28.36 1.19
CA LEU A 30 9.90 28.06 2.59
C LEU A 30 8.78 29.01 3.01
N ALA A 31 7.54 28.53 2.95
CA ALA A 31 6.42 29.22 3.58
C ALA A 31 6.74 29.33 5.08
N ALA A 32 7.10 30.54 5.52
CA ALA A 32 7.16 30.86 6.93
C ALA A 32 5.78 30.61 7.56
N PRO A 33 5.70 30.14 8.83
CA PRO A 33 4.41 30.00 9.49
C PRO A 33 3.83 31.40 9.69
N ALA A 34 2.77 31.72 8.92
CA ALA A 34 2.04 32.95 9.15
C ALA A 34 1.36 32.86 10.52
N ALA A 35 1.77 33.75 11.41
CA ALA A 35 1.20 33.93 12.73
C ALA A 35 -0.32 34.19 12.67
N ALA A 36 -1.04 33.58 13.61
CA ALA A 36 -2.47 33.77 13.81
C ALA A 36 -2.80 35.24 14.15
N SER A 37 -3.75 35.84 13.42
CA SER A 37 -4.39 37.10 13.81
C SER A 37 -5.73 37.30 13.08
N GLY A 38 -6.80 37.53 13.85
CA GLY A 38 -8.10 38.03 13.38
C GLY A 38 -9.08 36.95 12.92
N VAL A 39 -10.37 37.10 13.26
CA VAL A 39 -11.45 36.20 12.82
C VAL A 39 -11.35 36.00 11.30
N ALA A 40 -11.00 34.80 10.87
CA ALA A 40 -10.69 34.51 9.46
C ALA A 40 -11.86 34.81 8.51
N PHE A 41 -13.09 34.80 9.03
CA PHE A 41 -14.33 34.95 8.26
C PHE A 41 -15.29 35.94 8.93
N ARG A 42 -15.85 36.86 8.15
CA ARG A 42 -16.74 37.93 8.66
C ARG A 42 -18.20 37.51 8.75
N ASP A 43 -18.56 36.40 8.12
CA ASP A 43 -19.93 35.92 7.92
C ASP A 43 -20.33 34.74 8.82
N ILE A 44 -19.51 34.39 9.81
CA ILE A 44 -19.73 33.21 10.67
C ILE A 44 -20.31 33.54 12.05
N ALA A 45 -20.44 34.82 12.43
CA ALA A 45 -20.78 35.24 13.79
C ALA A 45 -22.09 34.64 14.35
N HIS A 46 -23.06 34.34 13.47
CA HIS A 46 -24.34 33.73 13.82
C HIS A 46 -24.44 32.24 13.44
N SER A 47 -23.36 31.63 12.97
CA SER A 47 -23.34 30.21 12.64
C SER A 47 -23.25 29.38 13.93
N TYR A 48 -24.12 28.38 14.06
CA TYR A 48 -24.03 27.41 15.16
C TYR A 48 -22.72 26.60 15.11
N ALA A 49 -22.05 26.56 13.96
CA ALA A 49 -20.80 25.87 13.75
C ALA A 49 -19.56 26.78 13.90
N TYR A 50 -19.69 28.00 14.46
CA TYR A 50 -18.60 28.98 14.57
C TYR A 50 -17.27 28.36 15.04
N GLN A 51 -17.30 27.63 16.15
CA GLN A 51 -16.08 27.02 16.73
C GLN A 51 -15.51 25.93 15.82
N SER A 52 -16.37 25.07 15.25
CA SER A 52 -15.97 24.03 14.31
C SER A 52 -15.35 24.63 13.05
N ILE A 53 -15.89 25.73 12.53
CA ILE A 53 -15.35 26.43 11.35
C ILE A 53 -13.94 26.94 11.64
N ILE A 54 -13.73 27.61 12.78
CA ILE A 54 -12.41 28.14 13.16
C ILE A 54 -11.40 27.00 13.38
N SER A 55 -11.80 25.93 14.08
CA SER A 55 -10.97 24.75 14.35
C SER A 55 -10.51 24.07 13.06
N LEU A 56 -11.45 23.76 12.16
CA LEU A 56 -11.16 23.06 10.91
C LEU A 56 -10.37 23.92 9.92
N HIS A 57 -10.57 25.24 9.92
CA HIS A 57 -9.75 26.15 9.13
C HIS A 57 -8.31 26.20 9.63
N ALA A 58 -8.10 26.30 10.95
CA ALA A 58 -6.76 26.27 11.54
C ALA A 58 -6.02 24.95 11.25
N LYS A 59 -6.76 23.85 11.08
CA LYS A 59 -6.23 22.53 10.69
C LYS A 59 -6.07 22.35 9.17
N GLY A 60 -6.45 23.34 8.36
CA GLY A 60 -6.40 23.27 6.89
C GLY A 60 -7.41 22.29 6.26
N ILE A 61 -8.42 21.85 7.01
CA ILE A 61 -9.44 20.90 6.54
C ILE A 61 -10.47 21.61 5.66
N LEU A 62 -11.01 22.73 6.15
CA LEU A 62 -11.95 23.59 5.42
C LEU A 62 -11.35 24.98 5.20
N ASN A 63 -11.44 25.47 3.96
CA ASN A 63 -11.02 26.83 3.59
C ASN A 63 -12.23 27.69 3.27
N GLY A 64 -12.08 29.02 3.31
CA GLY A 64 -13.11 29.96 2.86
C GLY A 64 -13.43 29.82 1.38
N THR A 65 -14.59 30.32 0.98
CA THR A 65 -15.02 30.36 -0.44
C THR A 65 -14.35 31.50 -1.20
N GLN A 66 -13.98 32.55 -0.48
CA GLN A 66 -13.24 33.71 -0.96
C GLN A 66 -12.56 34.41 0.23
N PRO A 67 -11.61 35.35 0.01
CA PRO A 67 -10.94 36.05 1.10
C PRO A 67 -11.95 36.69 2.09
N GLY A 68 -11.90 36.25 3.35
CA GLY A 68 -12.74 36.79 4.43
C GLY A 68 -14.15 36.23 4.54
N TYR A 69 -14.56 35.25 3.71
CA TYR A 69 -15.89 34.64 3.77
C TYR A 69 -15.83 33.12 3.80
N PHE A 70 -16.66 32.53 4.66
CA PHE A 70 -16.84 31.08 4.74
C PHE A 70 -18.07 30.60 3.96
N SER A 71 -19.08 31.45 3.75
CA SER A 71 -20.39 31.12 3.19
C SER A 71 -21.12 29.98 3.94
N PRO A 72 -21.46 30.12 5.24
CA PRO A 72 -22.03 29.04 6.07
C PRO A 72 -23.18 28.25 5.45
N LYS A 73 -24.12 28.95 4.80
CA LYS A 73 -25.35 28.38 4.26
C LYS A 73 -25.23 27.84 2.84
N GLN A 74 -24.09 28.02 2.18
CA GLN A 74 -23.86 27.54 0.83
C GLN A 74 -23.78 26.00 0.82
N ALA A 75 -24.34 25.38 -0.22
CA ALA A 75 -24.25 23.94 -0.41
C ALA A 75 -22.80 23.50 -0.71
N VAL A 76 -22.44 22.31 -0.24
CA VAL A 76 -21.13 21.68 -0.48
C VAL A 76 -21.22 20.72 -1.66
N THR A 77 -20.27 20.78 -2.58
CA THR A 77 -20.15 19.83 -3.69
C THR A 77 -19.57 18.48 -3.22
N ARG A 78 -19.81 17.41 -3.98
CA ARG A 78 -19.23 16.08 -3.71
C ARG A 78 -17.71 16.10 -3.64
N ALA A 79 -17.03 16.87 -4.50
CA ALA A 79 -15.58 17.03 -4.47
C ALA A 79 -15.06 17.76 -3.24
N GLU A 80 -15.74 18.84 -2.81
CA GLU A 80 -15.40 19.56 -1.58
C GLU A 80 -15.60 18.68 -0.34
N TRP A 81 -16.71 17.94 -0.30
CA TRP A 81 -17.00 17.00 0.79
C TRP A 81 -15.91 15.94 0.94
N VAL A 82 -15.58 15.21 -0.13
CA VAL A 82 -14.55 14.16 -0.09
C VAL A 82 -13.19 14.72 0.29
N THR A 83 -12.81 15.87 -0.28
CA THR A 83 -11.53 16.50 0.07
C THR A 83 -11.47 16.87 1.55
N ALA A 84 -12.55 17.40 2.12
CA ALA A 84 -12.59 17.74 3.53
C ALA A 84 -12.60 16.48 4.43
N LEU A 85 -13.27 15.41 4.00
CA LEU A 85 -13.30 14.13 4.70
C LEU A 85 -11.90 13.46 4.71
N ASP A 86 -11.22 13.43 3.57
CA ASP A 86 -9.87 12.86 3.47
C ASP A 86 -8.86 13.63 4.33
N ARG A 87 -8.93 14.96 4.33
CA ARG A 87 -8.09 15.80 5.20
C ARG A 87 -8.40 15.57 6.68
N THR A 88 -9.67 15.36 7.02
CA THR A 88 -10.10 14.98 8.38
C THR A 88 -9.44 13.67 8.81
N LEU A 89 -9.34 12.71 7.90
CA LEU A 89 -8.64 11.42 8.11
C LEU A 89 -7.11 11.54 7.99
N GLY A 90 -6.58 12.70 7.59
CA GLY A 90 -5.14 12.91 7.36
C GLY A 90 -4.58 12.16 6.17
N LEU A 91 -5.44 11.76 5.22
CA LEU A 91 -5.01 11.12 3.98
C LEU A 91 -4.25 12.11 3.10
N GLU A 92 -3.50 11.57 2.13
CA GLU A 92 -2.77 12.33 1.12
C GLU A 92 -3.40 12.12 -0.27
N PRO A 93 -3.37 13.12 -1.16
CA PRO A 93 -3.89 12.95 -2.52
C PRO A 93 -3.04 11.95 -3.31
N VAL A 94 -3.69 11.06 -4.07
CA VAL A 94 -3.02 10.03 -4.89
C VAL A 94 -3.07 10.40 -6.38
N GLN A 95 -1.92 10.49 -7.02
CA GLN A 95 -1.81 10.77 -8.46
C GLN A 95 -1.87 9.48 -9.29
N ALA A 96 -3.01 8.80 -9.28
CA ALA A 96 -3.18 7.54 -9.98
C ALA A 96 -2.99 7.68 -11.50
N VAL A 97 -2.32 6.71 -12.13
CA VAL A 97 -2.16 6.68 -13.59
C VAL A 97 -3.45 6.30 -14.31
N VAL A 98 -4.24 5.39 -13.74
CA VAL A 98 -5.56 5.03 -14.24
C VAL A 98 -6.60 5.75 -13.40
N SER A 99 -7.41 6.60 -14.03
CA SER A 99 -8.49 7.32 -13.34
C SER A 99 -9.61 6.36 -12.97
N SER A 100 -10.11 6.46 -11.73
CA SER A 100 -11.30 5.73 -11.29
C SER A 100 -12.57 6.22 -12.01
N TYR A 101 -12.60 7.49 -12.43
CA TYR A 101 -13.79 8.16 -12.95
C TYR A 101 -13.53 8.91 -14.25
N ARG A 102 -14.51 8.88 -15.17
CA ARG A 102 -14.39 9.54 -16.49
C ARG A 102 -14.59 11.05 -16.42
N ASP A 103 -15.34 11.53 -15.43
CA ASP A 103 -15.70 12.93 -15.21
C ASP A 103 -14.84 13.61 -14.13
N VAL A 104 -13.71 13.00 -13.74
CA VAL A 104 -12.73 13.57 -12.82
C VAL A 104 -11.41 13.75 -13.58
N PRO A 105 -11.15 14.96 -14.13
CA PRO A 105 -9.93 15.24 -14.87
C PRO A 105 -8.69 15.22 -13.97
N LYS A 106 -7.56 14.67 -14.44
CA LYS A 106 -6.31 14.55 -13.66
C LYS A 106 -5.76 15.87 -13.13
N GLN A 107 -6.00 16.96 -13.86
CA GLN A 107 -5.57 18.32 -13.52
C GLN A 107 -6.50 19.03 -12.53
N ALA A 108 -7.65 18.42 -12.18
CA ALA A 108 -8.56 19.01 -11.22
C ALA A 108 -7.96 18.97 -9.81
N TRP A 109 -8.16 20.04 -9.03
CA TRP A 109 -7.63 20.15 -7.66
C TRP A 109 -8.11 19.03 -6.72
N TYR A 110 -9.27 18.42 -7.04
CA TYR A 110 -9.87 17.33 -6.29
C TYR A 110 -9.47 15.93 -6.78
N TYR A 111 -8.73 15.81 -7.88
CA TYR A 111 -8.43 14.51 -8.51
C TYR A 111 -7.80 13.53 -7.51
N GLY A 112 -6.68 13.94 -6.90
CA GLY A 112 -5.96 13.04 -6.02
C GLY A 112 -6.69 12.69 -4.73
N TRP A 113 -7.59 13.57 -4.25
CA TRP A 113 -8.44 13.29 -3.09
C TRP A 113 -9.51 12.25 -3.45
N ILE A 114 -10.21 12.44 -4.57
CA ILE A 114 -11.19 11.47 -5.03
C ILE A 114 -10.56 10.09 -5.31
N GLU A 115 -9.36 10.04 -5.90
CA GLU A 115 -8.64 8.77 -6.08
C GLU A 115 -8.25 8.14 -4.74
N ALA A 116 -7.74 8.91 -3.76
CA ALA A 116 -7.43 8.40 -2.43
C ALA A 116 -8.67 7.77 -1.75
N ALA A 117 -9.80 8.47 -1.77
CA ALA A 117 -11.05 7.98 -1.21
C ALA A 117 -11.61 6.76 -1.97
N SER A 118 -11.42 6.71 -3.29
CA SER A 118 -11.84 5.60 -4.16
C SER A 118 -11.07 4.32 -3.86
N GLN A 119 -9.74 4.43 -3.70
CA GLN A 119 -8.86 3.30 -3.39
C GLN A 119 -9.11 2.71 -2.00
N LEU A 120 -9.71 3.51 -1.12
CA LEU A 120 -10.14 3.11 0.22
C LEU A 120 -11.64 2.75 0.28
N ASP A 121 -12.33 2.65 -0.85
CA ASP A 121 -13.77 2.34 -0.92
C ASP A 121 -14.68 3.28 -0.10
N ILE A 122 -14.18 4.46 0.29
CA ILE A 122 -14.96 5.52 0.96
C ILE A 122 -16.02 6.02 -0.03
N VAL A 123 -15.58 6.25 -1.27
CA VAL A 123 -16.45 6.59 -2.40
C VAL A 123 -16.44 5.48 -3.43
N GLN A 124 -17.56 5.35 -4.11
CA GLN A 124 -17.71 4.48 -5.27
C GLN A 124 -18.36 5.30 -6.37
N GLY A 125 -17.96 5.06 -7.61
CA GLY A 125 -18.74 5.50 -8.75
C GLY A 125 -19.97 4.61 -8.84
N GLY A 126 -21.12 5.20 -9.17
CA GLY A 126 -22.23 4.38 -9.64
C GLY A 126 -21.80 3.52 -10.84
N SER A 127 -22.68 2.62 -11.25
CA SER A 127 -22.54 1.72 -12.41
C SER A 127 -22.16 2.41 -13.73
N SER A 128 -22.16 3.75 -13.80
CA SER A 128 -21.80 4.59 -14.94
C SER A 128 -20.32 5.03 -15.04
N ALA A 129 -19.46 4.69 -14.06
CA ALA A 129 -18.06 5.17 -13.98
C ALA A 129 -17.92 6.72 -13.91
N THR A 130 -18.89 7.39 -13.28
CA THR A 130 -18.92 8.85 -13.05
C THR A 130 -19.03 9.17 -11.56
N PHE A 131 -18.35 10.23 -11.11
CA PHE A 131 -18.34 10.68 -9.71
C PHE A 131 -19.26 11.89 -9.44
N GLN A 132 -19.53 12.73 -10.44
CA GLN A 132 -20.27 14.00 -10.36
C GLN A 132 -19.65 15.00 -9.36
N PRO A 133 -18.38 15.44 -9.56
CA PRO A 133 -17.64 16.19 -8.55
C PRO A 133 -18.26 17.54 -8.18
N ASN A 134 -18.96 18.19 -9.12
CA ASN A 134 -19.52 19.54 -8.94
C ASN A 134 -20.99 19.52 -8.47
N SER A 135 -21.62 18.35 -8.37
CA SER A 135 -22.98 18.24 -7.85
C SER A 135 -22.99 18.49 -6.34
N PRO A 136 -24.01 19.17 -5.78
CA PRO A 136 -24.21 19.23 -4.33
C PRO A 136 -24.29 17.83 -3.74
N ILE A 137 -23.64 17.61 -2.59
CA ILE A 137 -23.78 16.34 -1.86
C ILE A 137 -25.04 16.35 -1.00
N THR A 138 -25.83 15.29 -1.10
CA THR A 138 -27.01 15.08 -0.25
C THR A 138 -26.61 14.53 1.12
N ARG A 139 -27.47 14.73 2.12
CA ARG A 139 -27.26 14.22 3.47
C ARG A 139 -27.11 12.70 3.54
N GLN A 140 -27.90 11.96 2.75
CA GLN A 140 -27.82 10.50 2.72
C GLN A 140 -26.54 9.97 2.04
N GLU A 141 -26.01 10.67 1.03
CA GLU A 141 -24.71 10.33 0.43
C GLU A 141 -23.55 10.56 1.41
N ALA A 142 -23.56 11.70 2.11
CA ALA A 142 -22.55 12.01 3.12
C ALA A 142 -22.59 10.99 4.28
N ALA A 143 -23.79 10.60 4.70
CA ALA A 143 -24.00 9.57 5.72
C ALA A 143 -23.38 8.23 5.32
N LEU A 144 -23.61 7.79 4.07
CA LEU A 144 -23.02 6.56 3.56
C LEU A 144 -21.48 6.62 3.55
N MET A 145 -20.89 7.74 3.09
CA MET A 145 -19.43 7.90 3.06
C MET A 145 -18.82 7.85 4.46
N ILE A 146 -19.47 8.44 5.46
CA ILE A 146 -19.01 8.36 6.86
C ILE A 146 -19.17 6.95 7.41
N ALA A 147 -20.28 6.28 7.13
CA ALA A 147 -20.51 4.93 7.63
C ALA A 147 -19.44 3.95 7.15
N ARG A 148 -18.93 4.12 5.93
CA ARG A 148 -17.80 3.34 5.38
C ARG A 148 -16.47 3.57 6.11
N LEU A 149 -16.36 4.63 6.92
CA LEU A 149 -15.19 4.88 7.77
C LEU A 149 -15.24 4.10 9.09
N ILE A 150 -16.41 3.61 9.48
CA ILE A 150 -16.65 2.98 10.77
C ILE A 150 -16.53 1.46 10.57
N ARG A 151 -15.52 0.83 11.19
CA ARG A 151 -15.33 -0.62 11.13
C ARG A 151 -16.32 -1.27 12.10
N SER A 152 -17.56 -1.47 11.66
CA SER A 152 -18.59 -2.00 12.55
C SER A 152 -18.27 -3.44 12.97
N SER A 153 -17.98 -3.64 14.25
CA SER A 153 -18.05 -4.95 14.91
C SER A 153 -19.51 -5.20 15.26
N GLY A 154 -20.28 -5.76 14.32
CA GLY A 154 -21.50 -6.54 14.61
C GLY A 154 -22.54 -5.92 15.55
N GLY A 155 -22.69 -4.59 15.58
CA GLY A 155 -23.71 -3.92 16.38
C GLY A 155 -25.09 -4.06 15.75
N SER A 156 -25.81 -5.14 16.06
CA SER A 156 -27.26 -5.22 15.83
C SER A 156 -27.96 -4.34 16.89
N GLY A 157 -28.22 -3.09 16.52
CA GLY A 157 -28.87 -2.10 17.39
C GLY A 157 -29.85 -1.24 16.61
N ASN A 158 -31.15 -1.41 16.91
CA ASN A 158 -32.26 -0.63 16.35
C ASN A 158 -32.11 0.86 16.65
N ALA A 159 -32.13 1.72 15.60
CA ALA A 159 -32.48 3.14 15.73
C ALA A 159 -32.79 3.84 14.38
N ILE A 160 -33.52 3.19 13.46
CA ILE A 160 -34.15 3.88 12.30
C ILE A 160 -35.64 4.18 12.58
N SER A 161 -36.19 3.72 13.70
CA SER A 161 -37.62 3.81 13.97
C SER A 161 -38.13 5.22 14.33
N SER A 162 -37.31 6.28 14.18
CA SER A 162 -37.63 7.61 14.72
C SER A 162 -37.73 8.75 13.70
N PHE A 163 -37.33 8.57 12.44
CA PHE A 163 -37.46 9.64 11.44
C PHE A 163 -38.82 9.57 10.73
N ILE A 164 -39.49 10.72 10.64
CA ILE A 164 -40.80 10.85 9.98
C ILE A 164 -40.67 10.63 8.47
N ASP A 165 -39.56 11.06 7.86
CA ASP A 165 -39.23 10.92 6.45
C ASP A 165 -38.33 9.71 6.15
N ARG A 166 -38.42 8.66 6.96
CA ARG A 166 -37.64 7.44 6.77
C ARG A 166 -37.83 6.84 5.38
N ASP A 167 -39.06 6.86 4.87
CA ASP A 167 -39.41 6.25 3.58
C ASP A 167 -38.84 7.05 2.38
N GLU A 168 -38.30 8.25 2.61
CA GLU A 168 -37.56 9.03 1.60
C GLU A 168 -36.06 8.67 1.56
N ILE A 169 -35.56 7.89 2.53
CA ILE A 169 -34.18 7.43 2.55
C ILE A 169 -34.05 6.30 1.53
N ALA A 170 -33.14 6.44 0.58
CA ALA A 170 -32.91 5.39 -0.41
C ALA A 170 -32.38 4.11 0.27
N ASP A 171 -32.80 2.93 -0.23
CA ASP A 171 -32.41 1.63 0.33
C ASP A 171 -30.89 1.47 0.50
N TRP A 172 -30.12 1.93 -0.48
CA TRP A 172 -28.65 1.88 -0.46
C TRP A 172 -28.02 2.79 0.61
N ALA A 173 -28.73 3.81 1.08
CA ALA A 173 -28.26 4.76 2.08
C ALA A 173 -28.69 4.38 3.50
N LEU A 174 -29.63 3.44 3.64
CA LEU A 174 -30.31 3.14 4.90
C LEU A 174 -29.33 2.75 5.99
N GLU A 175 -28.41 1.83 5.71
CA GLU A 175 -27.36 1.43 6.65
C GLU A 175 -26.47 2.61 7.03
N GLY A 176 -26.11 3.44 6.05
CA GLY A 176 -25.30 4.63 6.26
C GLY A 176 -25.96 5.62 7.23
N VAL A 177 -27.22 5.97 6.98
CA VAL A 177 -28.02 6.87 7.82
C VAL A 177 -28.19 6.30 9.23
N THR A 178 -28.47 5.01 9.33
CA THR A 178 -28.57 4.31 10.63
C THR A 178 -27.31 4.44 11.44
N THR A 179 -26.17 4.21 10.79
CA THR A 179 -24.86 4.21 11.41
C THR A 179 -24.52 5.61 11.92
N VAL A 180 -24.60 6.64 11.07
CA VAL A 180 -24.27 8.01 11.51
C VAL A 180 -25.22 8.54 12.59
N ASN A 181 -26.47 8.09 12.62
CA ASN A 181 -27.40 8.43 13.69
C ASN A 181 -27.02 7.74 15.01
N ARG A 182 -26.71 6.43 14.96
CA ARG A 182 -26.28 5.65 16.12
C ARG A 182 -25.06 6.25 16.82
N TYR A 183 -24.06 6.66 16.04
CA TYR A 183 -22.84 7.28 16.55
C TYR A 183 -22.98 8.79 16.81
N GLY A 184 -24.15 9.39 16.54
CA GLY A 184 -24.40 10.80 16.76
C GLY A 184 -23.67 11.76 15.81
N PHE A 185 -23.08 11.23 14.72
CA PHE A 185 -22.41 12.01 13.69
C PHE A 185 -23.39 12.84 12.87
N MET A 186 -24.56 12.31 12.51
CA MET A 186 -25.61 13.11 11.88
C MET A 186 -26.91 12.94 12.65
N LYS A 187 -27.48 14.06 13.09
CA LYS A 187 -28.77 14.12 13.76
C LYS A 187 -29.78 14.74 12.81
N GLY A 188 -31.02 14.27 12.87
CA GLY A 188 -32.14 14.94 12.22
C GLY A 188 -32.56 16.21 12.97
N GLU A 189 -33.46 16.97 12.35
CA GLU A 189 -34.09 18.16 12.93
C GLU A 189 -35.59 17.92 13.02
N ASN A 190 -36.20 18.15 14.19
CA ASN A 190 -37.64 17.92 14.42
C ASN A 190 -38.12 16.51 14.01
N ASN A 191 -37.28 15.48 14.23
CA ASN A 191 -37.51 14.10 13.78
C ASN A 191 -37.53 13.89 12.25
N TYR A 192 -37.01 14.81 11.45
CA TYR A 192 -36.74 14.61 10.02
C TYR A 192 -35.25 14.45 9.76
N PHE A 193 -34.86 13.46 8.95
CA PHE A 193 -33.48 13.30 8.50
C PHE A 193 -33.15 14.17 7.28
N ARG A 194 -34.13 14.42 6.41
CA ARG A 194 -34.05 15.15 5.13
C ARG A 194 -33.04 14.53 4.14
N PRO A 195 -33.20 13.27 3.74
CA PRO A 195 -32.17 12.50 3.01
C PRO A 195 -31.68 13.17 1.72
N ALA A 196 -32.58 13.77 0.94
CA ALA A 196 -32.27 14.40 -0.35
C ALA A 196 -31.78 15.85 -0.23
N SER A 197 -31.81 16.47 0.95
CA SER A 197 -31.33 17.84 1.13
C SER A 197 -29.82 17.92 1.03
N SER A 198 -29.30 19.00 0.43
CA SER A 198 -27.87 19.25 0.33
C SER A 198 -27.27 19.62 1.69
N LEU A 199 -26.04 19.16 1.95
CA LEU A 199 -25.27 19.64 3.10
C LEU A 199 -24.82 21.08 2.89
N THR A 200 -24.94 21.89 3.95
CA THR A 200 -24.37 23.24 4.00
C THR A 200 -22.94 23.22 4.53
N ARG A 201 -22.17 24.28 4.25
CA ARG A 201 -20.78 24.39 4.71
C ARG A 201 -20.64 24.42 6.23
N GLU A 202 -21.55 25.08 6.95
CA GLU A 202 -21.54 25.07 8.41
C GLU A 202 -21.93 23.71 8.99
N GLU A 203 -22.84 22.99 8.32
CA GLU A 203 -23.19 21.64 8.74
C GLU A 203 -22.01 20.68 8.54
N THR A 204 -21.35 20.76 7.39
CA THR A 204 -20.11 20.03 7.11
C THR A 204 -19.05 20.31 8.16
N ALA A 205 -18.87 21.57 8.58
CA ALA A 205 -17.93 21.91 9.64
C ALA A 205 -18.29 21.24 10.98
N ALA A 206 -19.55 21.35 11.41
CA ALA A 206 -20.00 20.70 12.64
C ALA A 206 -19.88 19.17 12.59
N LEU A 207 -20.08 18.57 11.42
CA LEU A 207 -19.99 17.13 11.19
C LEU A 207 -18.55 16.62 11.26
N LEU A 208 -17.63 17.25 10.52
CA LEU A 208 -16.22 16.85 10.50
C LEU A 208 -15.54 17.06 11.86
N GLU A 209 -15.90 18.10 12.62
CA GLU A 209 -15.36 18.31 13.98
C GLU A 209 -15.78 17.19 14.94
N ARG A 210 -17.01 16.67 14.81
CA ARG A 210 -17.46 15.50 15.59
C ARG A 210 -16.68 14.24 15.22
N LEU A 211 -16.41 14.03 13.94
CA LEU A 211 -15.57 12.91 13.47
C LEU A 211 -14.14 13.01 14.01
N LEU A 212 -13.52 14.20 13.96
CA LEU A 212 -12.18 14.42 14.54
C LEU A 212 -12.15 14.12 16.03
N THR A 213 -13.15 14.62 16.77
CA THR A 213 -13.24 14.43 18.21
C THR A 213 -13.39 12.94 18.55
N TYR A 214 -14.26 12.24 17.83
CA TYR A 214 -14.46 10.80 18.02
C TYR A 214 -13.17 10.02 17.67
N SER A 215 -12.54 10.30 16.52
CA SER A 215 -11.28 9.66 16.12
C SER A 215 -10.18 9.86 17.17
N ALA A 216 -10.02 11.07 17.69
CA ALA A 216 -9.01 11.38 18.72
C ALA A 216 -9.26 10.64 20.05
N GLN A 217 -10.53 10.42 20.42
CA GLN A 217 -10.89 9.67 21.63
C GLN A 217 -10.57 8.17 21.48
N HIS A 218 -10.80 7.60 20.30
CA HIS A 218 -10.67 6.15 20.06
C HIS A 218 -9.28 5.74 19.54
N ALA A 219 -8.50 6.65 18.96
CA ALA A 219 -7.13 6.41 18.51
C ALA A 219 -6.18 5.92 19.63
N ARG A 220 -6.47 6.22 20.90
CA ARG A 220 -5.68 5.72 22.04
C ARG A 220 -5.86 4.24 22.33
N GLN A 221 -6.99 3.63 21.95
CA GLN A 221 -7.20 2.19 22.05
C GLN A 221 -6.55 1.44 20.87
N ALA A 222 -6.48 2.05 19.68
CA ALA A 222 -5.79 1.49 18.52
C ALA A 222 -4.24 1.61 18.60
N ALA A 223 -3.72 2.53 19.43
CA ALA A 223 -2.28 2.73 19.61
C ALA A 223 -1.54 1.55 20.26
N SER A 224 -2.25 0.53 20.78
CA SER A 224 -1.64 -0.73 21.26
C SER A 224 -1.34 -1.72 20.13
N ILE A 225 -1.71 -1.42 18.87
CA ILE A 225 -1.22 -2.12 17.68
C ILE A 225 0.25 -1.69 17.49
N ALA A 226 1.13 -2.34 18.26
CA ALA A 226 2.57 -2.19 18.17
C ALA A 226 3.00 -2.32 16.71
N SER A 227 3.58 -1.24 16.18
CA SER A 227 4.26 -1.09 14.88
C SER A 227 4.18 -2.30 13.94
N SER A 228 3.06 -2.44 13.23
CA SER A 228 2.88 -3.46 12.19
C SER A 228 4.14 -3.58 11.32
N ILE A 229 4.60 -4.82 11.09
CA ILE A 229 5.82 -5.10 10.35
C ILE A 229 5.62 -4.70 8.89
N ARG A 230 6.55 -3.95 8.31
CA ARG A 230 6.58 -3.58 6.88
C ARG A 230 7.93 -3.98 6.34
N LEU A 231 8.01 -5.22 5.89
CA LEU A 231 9.24 -5.84 5.43
C LEU A 231 9.48 -5.54 3.94
N GLY A 232 10.70 -5.18 3.58
CA GLY A 232 11.10 -4.96 2.20
C GLY A 232 12.34 -5.76 1.82
N TRP A 233 12.25 -6.59 0.79
CA TRP A 233 13.43 -7.28 0.26
C TRP A 233 14.27 -6.35 -0.61
N GLN A 234 15.59 -6.40 -0.43
CA GLN A 234 16.54 -5.79 -1.37
C GLN A 234 16.81 -6.78 -2.50
N TYR A 235 16.47 -6.41 -3.73
CA TYR A 235 16.68 -7.24 -4.91
C TYR A 235 17.15 -6.38 -6.08
N ASP A 236 18.21 -6.82 -6.76
CA ASP A 236 18.81 -6.17 -7.93
C ASP A 236 19.02 -4.64 -7.78
N GLN A 237 19.48 -4.24 -6.59
CA GLN A 237 19.67 -2.84 -6.22
C GLN A 237 20.98 -2.63 -5.48
N THR A 238 21.62 -1.51 -5.76
CA THR A 238 22.67 -0.97 -4.89
C THR A 238 22.09 -0.60 -3.53
N VAL A 239 22.93 -0.54 -2.51
CA VAL A 239 22.54 -0.10 -1.16
C VAL A 239 21.87 1.28 -1.20
N GLN A 240 22.43 2.24 -1.94
CA GLN A 240 21.86 3.58 -2.07
C GLN A 240 20.46 3.60 -2.68
N GLN A 241 20.22 2.79 -3.72
CA GLN A 241 18.89 2.68 -4.33
C GLN A 241 17.87 2.08 -3.35
N PHE A 242 18.29 1.08 -2.58
CA PHE A 242 17.45 0.46 -1.56
C PHE A 242 17.12 1.43 -0.43
N GLU A 243 18.11 2.15 0.10
CA GLU A 243 17.91 3.22 1.11
C GLU A 243 16.91 4.28 0.63
N ASN A 244 17.07 4.77 -0.60
CA ASN A 244 16.16 5.76 -1.19
C ASN A 244 14.74 5.23 -1.31
N THR A 245 14.59 3.96 -1.72
CA THR A 245 13.29 3.29 -1.77
C THR A 245 12.64 3.23 -0.39
N VAL A 246 13.41 2.80 0.62
CA VAL A 246 12.92 2.67 2.00
C VAL A 246 12.42 4.02 2.52
N LEU A 247 13.16 5.11 2.29
CA LEU A 247 12.77 6.46 2.73
C LEU A 247 11.48 6.98 2.09
N GLN A 248 11.17 6.55 0.87
CA GLN A 248 9.95 6.95 0.16
C GLN A 248 8.73 6.07 0.51
N SER A 249 8.98 4.90 1.09
CA SER A 249 7.97 3.89 1.45
C SER A 249 7.48 4.00 2.89
N ASN A 250 6.72 3.00 3.36
CA ASN A 250 6.43 2.77 4.77
C ASN A 250 7.28 1.62 5.38
N ILE A 251 8.28 1.08 4.66
CA ILE A 251 9.13 -0.04 5.11
C ILE A 251 9.85 0.32 6.41
N ASN A 252 9.76 -0.56 7.41
CA ASN A 252 10.45 -0.42 8.71
C ASN A 252 11.41 -1.59 9.01
N THR A 253 11.28 -2.70 8.31
CA THR A 253 12.13 -3.89 8.43
C THR A 253 12.77 -4.20 7.08
N LEU A 254 14.10 -4.24 7.04
CA LEU A 254 14.88 -4.49 5.84
C LEU A 254 15.22 -5.98 5.74
N SER A 255 15.04 -6.57 4.57
CA SER A 255 15.40 -7.96 4.28
C SER A 255 16.40 -8.05 3.13
N PRO A 256 17.68 -7.72 3.37
CA PRO A 256 18.69 -7.86 2.36
C PRO A 256 19.06 -9.34 2.14
N ARG A 257 19.36 -9.70 0.88
CA ARG A 257 19.74 -11.06 0.46
C ARG A 257 21.20 -11.36 0.78
N TRP A 258 21.50 -11.58 2.05
CA TRP A 258 22.89 -11.70 2.52
C TRP A 258 23.39 -13.11 2.72
N PHE A 259 22.52 -14.06 3.04
CA PHE A 259 22.95 -15.40 3.37
C PHE A 259 22.46 -16.41 2.35
N PHE A 260 23.33 -17.32 1.92
CA PHE A 260 22.95 -18.42 1.04
C PHE A 260 23.61 -19.72 1.46
N LEU A 261 22.88 -20.82 1.36
CA LEU A 261 23.40 -22.16 1.58
C LEU A 261 24.45 -22.53 0.52
N ASN A 262 25.46 -23.30 0.94
CA ASN A 262 26.47 -23.92 0.08
C ASN A 262 26.64 -25.40 0.44
N GLU A 263 27.18 -26.19 -0.50
CA GLU A 263 27.24 -27.67 -0.45
C GLU A 263 27.93 -28.27 0.78
N THR A 264 28.78 -27.50 1.48
CA THR A 264 29.51 -27.96 2.67
C THR A 264 28.79 -27.67 3.99
N GLY A 265 27.54 -27.19 3.95
CA GLY A 265 26.84 -26.65 5.13
C GLY A 265 27.37 -25.29 5.59
N SER A 266 28.34 -24.71 4.86
CA SER A 266 28.74 -23.32 5.00
C SER A 266 27.70 -22.36 4.44
N ILE A 267 27.74 -21.11 4.89
CA ILE A 267 26.91 -20.03 4.34
C ILE A 267 27.78 -19.02 3.60
N SER A 268 27.30 -18.54 2.46
CA SER A 268 27.81 -17.29 1.89
C SER A 268 27.30 -16.14 2.74
N ASP A 269 28.15 -15.13 2.96
CA ASP A 269 27.82 -13.92 3.71
C ASP A 269 28.12 -12.69 2.85
N TYR A 270 27.07 -11.96 2.45
CA TYR A 270 27.15 -10.73 1.67
C TYR A 270 26.77 -9.50 2.51
N THR A 271 26.91 -9.58 3.84
CA THR A 271 26.58 -8.48 4.76
C THR A 271 27.25 -7.18 4.36
N ASN A 272 26.48 -6.08 4.40
CA ASN A 272 26.96 -4.76 4.02
C ASN A 272 26.99 -3.81 5.22
N SER A 273 28.19 -3.37 5.61
CA SER A 273 28.41 -2.50 6.77
C SER A 273 27.77 -1.11 6.62
N SER A 274 27.68 -0.58 5.39
CA SER A 274 27.02 0.70 5.13
C SER A 274 25.53 0.61 5.41
N LEU A 275 24.86 -0.46 4.96
CA LEU A 275 23.43 -0.68 5.26
C LEU A 275 23.18 -0.94 6.75
N LEU A 276 24.08 -1.66 7.43
CA LEU A 276 24.02 -1.83 8.90
C LEU A 276 24.11 -0.48 9.63
N THR A 277 25.00 0.39 9.20
CA THR A 277 25.18 1.73 9.80
C THR A 277 23.96 2.60 9.53
N TRP A 278 23.51 2.63 8.26
CA TRP A 278 22.37 3.42 7.83
C TRP A 278 21.08 3.00 8.53
N SER A 279 20.81 1.70 8.66
CA SER A 279 19.62 1.18 9.34
C SER A 279 19.56 1.62 10.80
N LYS A 280 20.67 1.56 11.53
CA LYS A 280 20.77 2.05 12.93
C LYS A 280 20.49 3.55 13.02
N GLN A 281 21.04 4.35 12.10
CA GLN A 281 20.81 5.80 12.06
C GLN A 281 19.34 6.15 11.78
N HIS A 282 18.64 5.34 10.99
CA HIS A 282 17.24 5.56 10.61
C HIS A 282 16.24 4.71 11.40
N GLN A 283 16.69 4.07 12.49
CA GLN A 283 15.88 3.23 13.37
C GLN A 283 15.12 2.12 12.61
N LYS A 284 15.75 1.55 11.59
CA LYS A 284 15.23 0.43 10.81
C LYS A 284 15.75 -0.89 11.38
N LYS A 285 14.91 -1.92 11.31
CA LYS A 285 15.27 -3.30 11.68
C LYS A 285 15.90 -4.01 10.50
N ILE A 286 16.83 -4.95 10.75
CA ILE A 286 17.36 -5.84 9.71
C ILE A 286 17.00 -7.28 10.04
N TRP A 287 16.17 -7.89 9.20
CA TRP A 287 15.91 -9.32 9.17
C TRP A 287 16.55 -9.90 7.90
N ALA A 288 17.80 -10.33 7.99
CA ALA A 288 18.55 -10.73 6.81
C ALA A 288 17.99 -12.02 6.18
N MET A 289 17.84 -12.02 4.86
CA MET A 289 17.32 -13.18 4.14
C MET A 289 18.38 -14.28 4.01
N VAL A 290 17.94 -15.52 4.20
CA VAL A 290 18.72 -16.75 4.05
C VAL A 290 18.11 -17.60 2.94
N GLY A 291 18.74 -17.62 1.77
CA GLY A 291 18.27 -18.36 0.59
C GLY A 291 18.94 -19.72 0.40
N ASN A 292 18.24 -20.65 -0.24
CA ASN A 292 18.81 -21.95 -0.65
C ASN A 292 19.17 -22.02 -2.15
N ARG A 293 19.12 -20.88 -2.85
CA ARG A 293 19.35 -20.79 -4.31
C ARG A 293 18.36 -21.61 -5.14
N SER A 294 17.19 -21.93 -4.58
CA SER A 294 16.19 -22.82 -5.18
C SER A 294 16.75 -24.20 -5.59
N ASN A 295 17.85 -24.63 -4.95
CA ASN A 295 18.55 -25.87 -5.27
C ASN A 295 18.04 -26.99 -4.37
N LEU A 296 17.20 -27.86 -4.97
CA LEU A 296 16.54 -28.97 -4.28
C LEU A 296 17.55 -29.95 -3.66
N ALA A 297 18.53 -30.41 -4.43
CA ALA A 297 19.52 -31.41 -3.97
C ALA A 297 20.40 -30.87 -2.84
N LEU A 298 20.87 -29.63 -2.96
CA LEU A 298 21.61 -28.93 -1.91
C LEU A 298 20.80 -28.83 -0.62
N THR A 299 19.53 -28.45 -0.75
CA THR A 299 18.64 -28.26 0.39
C THR A 299 18.41 -29.60 1.11
N HIS A 300 18.12 -30.66 0.36
CA HIS A 300 17.98 -32.00 0.90
C HIS A 300 19.24 -32.47 1.64
N GLN A 301 20.42 -32.30 1.04
CA GLN A 301 21.69 -32.69 1.64
C GLN A 301 21.92 -32.00 2.99
N ILE A 302 21.64 -30.70 3.08
CA ILE A 302 21.82 -29.93 4.31
C ILE A 302 20.77 -30.29 5.35
N LEU A 303 19.50 -30.35 4.96
CA LEU A 303 18.39 -30.57 5.89
C LEU A 303 18.39 -31.98 6.47
N SER A 304 18.66 -33.01 5.67
CA SER A 304 18.65 -34.41 6.11
C SER A 304 19.84 -34.80 6.99
N SER A 305 21.00 -34.16 6.82
CA SER A 305 22.22 -34.42 7.61
C SER A 305 22.22 -33.64 8.93
N GLU A 306 22.26 -34.35 10.07
CA GLU A 306 22.33 -33.71 11.39
C GLU A 306 23.56 -32.79 11.54
N VAL A 307 24.71 -33.22 11.03
CA VAL A 307 25.98 -32.48 11.13
C VAL A 307 25.93 -31.21 10.29
N LEU A 308 25.49 -31.31 9.03
CA LEU A 308 25.40 -30.14 8.14
C LEU A 308 24.35 -29.15 8.64
N ARG A 309 23.17 -29.64 9.02
CA ARG A 309 22.09 -28.83 9.60
C ARG A 309 22.57 -28.06 10.83
N ALA A 310 23.22 -28.73 11.79
CA ALA A 310 23.75 -28.08 13.00
C ALA A 310 24.85 -27.06 12.69
N THR A 311 25.70 -27.36 11.71
CA THR A 311 26.78 -26.49 11.24
C THR A 311 26.23 -25.20 10.63
N THR A 312 25.22 -25.31 9.75
CA THR A 312 24.53 -24.17 9.16
C THR A 312 23.81 -23.33 10.21
N ILE A 313 23.07 -23.95 11.13
CA ILE A 313 22.36 -23.24 12.21
C ILE A 313 23.34 -22.43 13.07
N THR A 314 24.48 -23.02 13.42
CA THR A 314 25.50 -22.35 14.23
C THR A 314 26.07 -21.14 13.50
N GLN A 315 26.36 -21.26 12.19
CA GLN A 315 26.85 -20.14 11.40
C GLN A 315 25.84 -19.00 11.28
N LEU A 316 24.56 -19.32 11.04
CA LEU A 316 23.49 -18.32 10.97
C LEU A 316 23.30 -17.59 12.31
N ALA A 317 23.26 -18.32 13.43
CA ALA A 317 23.18 -17.72 14.75
C ALA A 317 24.41 -16.87 15.10
N ASN A 318 25.61 -17.30 14.67
CA ASN A 318 26.82 -16.50 14.83
C ASN A 318 26.74 -15.21 14.00
N ALA A 319 26.30 -15.28 12.73
CA ALA A 319 26.16 -14.12 11.86
C ALA A 319 25.22 -13.06 12.46
N VAL A 320 24.10 -13.49 13.06
CA VAL A 320 23.19 -12.58 13.79
C VAL A 320 23.92 -11.85 14.91
N SER A 321 24.66 -12.57 15.76
CA SER A 321 25.39 -11.96 16.88
C SER A 321 26.56 -11.05 16.43
N VAL A 322 27.32 -11.46 15.40
CA VAL A 322 28.50 -10.75 14.90
C VAL A 322 28.10 -9.44 14.23
N HIS A 323 27.04 -9.47 13.41
CA HIS A 323 26.59 -8.29 12.66
C HIS A 323 25.57 -7.45 13.43
N GLY A 324 25.06 -7.97 14.57
CA GLY A 324 24.04 -7.31 15.37
C GLY A 324 22.71 -7.19 14.63
N LEU A 325 22.26 -8.28 14.00
CA LEU A 325 21.01 -8.33 13.24
C LEU A 325 19.81 -8.47 14.17
N ASP A 326 18.66 -7.91 13.79
CA ASP A 326 17.41 -8.04 14.55
C ASP A 326 16.71 -9.39 14.28
N GLY A 327 17.05 -10.07 13.18
CA GLY A 327 16.46 -11.36 12.84
C GLY A 327 16.95 -11.95 11.53
N LEU A 328 16.33 -13.06 11.15
CA LEU A 328 16.53 -13.76 9.87
C LEU A 328 15.18 -14.05 9.20
N VAL A 329 15.18 -14.02 7.87
CA VAL A 329 14.08 -14.53 7.03
C VAL A 329 14.58 -15.75 6.27
N ILE A 330 14.06 -16.93 6.57
CA ILE A 330 14.37 -18.14 5.80
C ILE A 330 13.53 -18.13 4.53
N ASP A 331 14.21 -18.20 3.38
CA ASP A 331 13.62 -18.15 2.05
C ASP A 331 14.12 -19.36 1.24
N PHE A 332 13.69 -20.55 1.68
CA PHE A 332 14.03 -21.81 1.04
C PHE A 332 12.91 -22.18 0.06
N GLU A 333 13.22 -22.13 -1.23
CA GLU A 333 12.29 -22.45 -2.31
C GLU A 333 12.67 -23.75 -3.00
N ASN A 334 11.73 -24.41 -3.70
CA ASN A 334 11.98 -25.68 -4.39
C ASN A 334 12.55 -26.76 -3.43
N VAL A 335 11.93 -26.89 -2.26
CA VAL A 335 12.31 -27.87 -1.22
C VAL A 335 11.56 -29.17 -1.47
N ASP A 336 12.26 -30.30 -1.41
CA ASP A 336 11.65 -31.61 -1.63
C ASP A 336 10.62 -31.93 -0.54
N GLY A 337 9.45 -32.45 -0.93
CA GLY A 337 8.41 -32.86 0.00
C GLY A 337 8.88 -33.88 1.04
N GLN A 338 9.87 -34.72 0.71
CA GLN A 338 10.47 -35.65 1.68
C GLN A 338 11.18 -34.95 2.84
N ASP A 339 11.59 -33.68 2.66
CA ASP A 339 12.29 -32.91 3.67
C ASP A 339 11.36 -32.19 4.65
N ARG A 340 10.03 -32.43 4.59
CA ARG A 340 9.03 -31.78 5.45
C ARG A 340 9.40 -31.80 6.93
N ALA A 341 9.79 -32.98 7.44
CA ALA A 341 10.19 -33.14 8.83
C ALA A 341 11.53 -32.44 9.13
N TYR A 342 12.47 -32.48 8.18
CA TYR A 342 13.80 -31.89 8.34
C TYR A 342 13.78 -30.36 8.29
N LEU A 343 12.96 -29.75 7.41
CA LEU A 343 12.74 -28.30 7.38
C LEU A 343 12.13 -27.82 8.70
N THR A 344 11.11 -28.53 9.19
CA THR A 344 10.50 -28.23 10.48
C THR A 344 11.53 -28.29 11.62
N LEU A 345 12.35 -29.35 11.64
CA LEU A 345 13.41 -29.51 12.64
C LEU A 345 14.47 -28.40 12.55
N PHE A 346 14.88 -28.02 11.34
CA PHE A 346 15.83 -26.91 11.11
C PHE A 346 15.30 -25.60 11.71
N VAL A 347 14.04 -25.25 11.45
CA VAL A 347 13.41 -24.02 11.96
C VAL A 347 13.31 -24.04 13.49
N GLN A 348 12.89 -25.17 14.08
CA GLN A 348 12.85 -25.34 15.54
C GLN A 348 14.22 -25.16 16.19
N GLN A 349 15.24 -25.81 15.65
CA GLN A 349 16.61 -25.75 16.17
C GLN A 349 17.22 -24.35 16.00
N LEU A 350 16.99 -23.71 14.85
CA LEU A 350 17.44 -22.34 14.61
C LEU A 350 16.75 -21.35 15.56
N LYS A 351 15.42 -21.44 15.74
CA LYS A 351 14.72 -20.58 16.69
C LYS A 351 15.26 -20.73 18.11
N ALA A 352 15.52 -21.95 18.54
CA ALA A 352 16.07 -22.21 19.87
C ALA A 352 17.43 -21.50 20.08
N LYS A 353 18.27 -21.41 19.05
CA LYS A 353 19.54 -20.66 19.11
C LYS A 353 19.37 -19.15 19.04
N LEU A 354 18.42 -18.65 18.26
CA LEU A 354 18.16 -17.22 18.15
C LEU A 354 17.46 -16.64 19.38
N LYS A 355 16.75 -17.47 20.17
CA LYS A 355 16.07 -17.03 21.40
C LYS A 355 17.00 -16.36 22.41
N SER A 356 18.23 -16.86 22.59
CA SER A 356 19.19 -16.25 23.51
C SER A 356 19.75 -14.90 23.01
N GLN A 357 19.53 -14.58 21.73
CA GLN A 357 19.99 -13.35 21.08
C GLN A 357 18.86 -12.32 20.93
N ASN A 358 17.64 -12.65 21.39
CA ASN A 358 16.43 -11.85 21.17
C ASN A 358 16.18 -11.53 19.67
N ALA A 359 16.62 -12.42 18.78
CA ALA A 359 16.50 -12.25 17.34
C ALA A 359 15.22 -12.94 16.81
N VAL A 360 14.59 -12.28 15.84
CA VAL A 360 13.41 -12.78 15.13
C VAL A 360 13.80 -13.86 14.13
N LEU A 361 12.96 -14.90 14.00
CA LEU A 361 12.98 -15.86 12.92
C LEU A 361 11.65 -15.82 12.17
N ALA A 362 11.71 -15.43 10.91
CA ALA A 362 10.60 -15.53 9.98
C ALA A 362 10.90 -16.56 8.87
N LEU A 363 9.86 -17.13 8.27
CA LEU A 363 9.98 -18.09 7.17
C LEU A 363 8.99 -17.75 6.05
N CYS A 364 9.49 -17.65 4.82
CA CYS A 364 8.66 -17.55 3.62
C CYS A 364 7.95 -18.89 3.35
N VAL A 365 6.66 -18.82 3.05
CA VAL A 365 5.85 -19.96 2.62
C VAL A 365 4.96 -19.55 1.45
N SER A 366 4.72 -20.46 0.51
CA SER A 366 3.79 -20.22 -0.60
C SER A 366 2.33 -20.47 -0.17
N PRO A 367 1.34 -20.01 -0.93
CA PRO A 367 -0.05 -20.43 -0.76
C PRO A 367 -0.22 -21.94 -1.02
N ASP A 368 -0.86 -22.64 -0.08
CA ASP A 368 -1.04 -24.09 -0.14
C ASP A 368 -2.35 -24.49 -0.86
N TYR A 369 -2.19 -25.04 -2.06
CA TYR A 369 -3.25 -25.64 -2.85
C TYR A 369 -3.13 -27.17 -2.95
N GLY A 370 -2.31 -27.80 -2.11
CA GLY A 370 -2.06 -29.24 -2.10
C GLY A 370 -1.12 -29.69 -3.22
N THR A 371 -0.15 -28.87 -3.59
CA THR A 371 0.83 -29.16 -4.65
C THR A 371 2.14 -29.71 -4.08
N ASP A 372 2.95 -30.33 -4.93
CA ASP A 372 4.31 -30.76 -4.59
C ASP A 372 5.20 -29.60 -4.13
N TRP A 373 5.04 -28.41 -4.72
CA TRP A 373 5.75 -27.18 -4.34
C TRP A 373 5.61 -26.81 -2.86
N THR A 374 4.49 -27.18 -2.24
CA THR A 374 4.19 -26.86 -0.83
C THR A 374 4.32 -28.07 0.10
N ALA A 375 4.61 -29.26 -0.43
CA ALA A 375 4.63 -30.51 0.33
C ALA A 375 5.64 -30.50 1.50
N ALA A 376 6.77 -29.79 1.35
CA ALA A 376 7.78 -29.65 2.38
C ALA A 376 7.36 -28.75 3.56
N PHE A 377 6.30 -27.95 3.42
CA PHE A 377 5.94 -26.94 4.41
C PHE A 377 4.85 -27.46 5.35
N ASP A 378 5.22 -27.73 6.59
CA ASP A 378 4.28 -28.03 7.68
C ASP A 378 3.84 -26.73 8.37
N TYR A 379 2.92 -26.00 7.74
CA TYR A 379 2.47 -24.67 8.16
C TYR A 379 2.15 -24.58 9.66
N GLN A 380 1.47 -25.60 10.21
CA GLN A 380 1.14 -25.63 11.63
C GLN A 380 2.39 -25.74 12.52
N LYS A 381 3.29 -26.67 12.22
CA LYS A 381 4.52 -26.84 13.02
C LYS A 381 5.52 -25.71 12.79
N LEU A 382 5.58 -25.17 11.58
CA LEU A 382 6.42 -24.04 11.22
C LEU A 382 5.93 -22.76 11.90
N GLY A 383 4.62 -22.49 11.93
CA GLY A 383 4.03 -21.35 12.63
C GLY A 383 4.12 -21.46 14.15
N ALA A 384 4.14 -22.69 14.69
CA ALA A 384 4.44 -22.93 16.10
C ALA A 384 5.93 -22.66 16.43
N ALA A 385 6.85 -22.93 15.49
CA ALA A 385 8.29 -22.83 15.69
C ALA A 385 8.86 -21.43 15.40
N ALA A 386 8.45 -20.76 14.33
CA ALA A 386 8.90 -19.43 13.95
C ALA A 386 8.19 -18.33 14.75
N ASP A 387 8.74 -17.13 14.76
CA ASP A 387 8.01 -15.95 15.24
C ASP A 387 6.96 -15.54 14.22
N TYR A 388 7.31 -15.58 12.93
CA TYR A 388 6.41 -15.22 11.85
C TYR A 388 6.49 -16.19 10.67
N LEU A 389 5.35 -16.43 10.03
CA LEU A 389 5.29 -16.97 8.68
C LEU A 389 4.93 -15.86 7.70
N ILE A 390 5.70 -15.76 6.62
CA ILE A 390 5.50 -14.79 5.54
C ILE A 390 4.80 -15.51 4.38
N LEU A 391 3.50 -15.30 4.23
CA LEU A 391 2.72 -15.84 3.11
C LEU A 391 3.05 -15.07 1.84
N MET A 392 3.68 -15.73 0.87
CA MET A 392 4.00 -15.18 -0.46
C MET A 392 2.74 -15.07 -1.31
N GLY A 393 1.95 -14.03 -1.08
CA GLY A 393 0.65 -13.79 -1.72
C GLY A 393 0.73 -13.34 -3.17
N TYR A 394 1.59 -13.96 -3.97
CA TYR A 394 1.83 -13.66 -5.38
C TYR A 394 2.25 -14.92 -6.15
N ASP A 395 2.43 -14.74 -7.46
CA ASP A 395 2.70 -15.80 -8.43
C ASP A 395 1.56 -16.80 -8.62
N GLU A 396 0.31 -16.32 -8.54
CA GLU A 396 -0.87 -17.07 -9.02
C GLU A 396 -0.66 -17.56 -10.47
N HIS A 397 -0.16 -16.67 -11.34
CA HIS A 397 0.34 -17.01 -12.67
C HIS A 397 1.82 -16.62 -12.77
N TRP A 398 2.71 -17.57 -12.53
CA TRP A 398 4.17 -17.41 -12.57
C TRP A 398 4.72 -17.31 -14.01
N GLY A 399 5.94 -16.78 -14.17
CA GLY A 399 6.49 -16.39 -15.48
C GLY A 399 6.54 -17.47 -16.57
N GLY A 400 6.66 -18.74 -16.19
CA GLY A 400 6.64 -19.88 -17.14
C GLY A 400 5.27 -20.49 -17.39
N SER A 401 4.19 -19.92 -16.84
CA SER A 401 2.82 -20.38 -17.14
C SER A 401 2.48 -20.19 -18.62
N SER A 402 1.86 -21.22 -19.21
CA SER A 402 1.25 -21.13 -20.55
C SER A 402 -0.08 -20.35 -20.54
N ILE A 403 -0.67 -20.18 -19.35
CA ILE A 403 -1.90 -19.45 -19.11
C ILE A 403 -1.51 -18.06 -18.57
N PRO A 404 -1.75 -16.98 -19.32
CA PRO A 404 -1.47 -15.63 -18.84
C PRO A 404 -2.50 -15.23 -17.77
N GLY A 405 -2.07 -14.50 -16.76
CA GLY A 405 -2.97 -14.07 -15.71
C GLY A 405 -2.37 -13.08 -14.73
N SER A 406 -3.13 -12.83 -13.66
CA SER A 406 -2.69 -11.96 -12.58
C SER A 406 -1.54 -12.58 -11.80
N VAL A 407 -0.66 -11.72 -11.29
CA VAL A 407 0.33 -12.10 -10.29
C VAL A 407 -0.34 -12.41 -8.95
N SER A 408 -1.43 -11.71 -8.61
CA SER A 408 -2.15 -11.88 -7.33
C SER A 408 -3.56 -11.31 -7.45
N SER A 409 -4.52 -12.06 -8.03
CA SER A 409 -5.91 -11.61 -8.06
C SER A 409 -6.51 -11.61 -6.66
N LEU A 410 -7.45 -10.71 -6.37
CA LEU A 410 -8.05 -10.65 -5.02
C LEU A 410 -8.78 -11.95 -4.61
N PRO A 411 -9.56 -12.62 -5.50
CA PRO A 411 -10.23 -13.88 -5.13
C PRO A 411 -9.23 -14.99 -4.77
N TRP A 412 -8.18 -15.14 -5.56
CA TRP A 412 -7.14 -16.13 -5.29
C TRP A 412 -6.41 -15.83 -3.98
N LEU A 413 -6.04 -14.57 -3.76
CA LEU A 413 -5.36 -14.17 -2.53
C LEU A 413 -6.26 -14.34 -1.30
N ARG A 414 -7.55 -14.02 -1.41
CA ARG A 414 -8.54 -14.24 -0.35
C ARG A 414 -8.64 -15.72 0.02
N GLU A 415 -8.71 -16.60 -0.95
CA GLU A 415 -8.73 -18.04 -0.69
C GLU A 415 -7.41 -18.53 -0.08
N SER A 416 -6.28 -18.00 -0.54
CA SER A 416 -4.95 -18.29 0.00
C SER A 416 -4.85 -17.90 1.48
N VAL A 417 -5.29 -16.68 1.83
CA VAL A 417 -5.33 -16.19 3.21
C VAL A 417 -6.29 -17.04 4.05
N ARG A 418 -7.51 -17.33 3.56
CA ARG A 418 -8.50 -18.17 4.26
C ARG A 418 -7.94 -19.54 4.62
N ARG A 419 -7.20 -20.19 3.71
CA ARG A 419 -6.53 -21.47 3.97
C ARG A 419 -5.40 -21.32 4.97
N PHE A 420 -4.58 -20.28 4.81
CA PHE A 420 -3.42 -20.05 5.64
C PHE A 420 -3.78 -19.84 7.12
N VAL A 421 -4.78 -19.02 7.42
CA VAL A 421 -5.23 -18.77 8.81
C VAL A 421 -5.87 -19.99 9.48
N GLN A 422 -6.24 -21.03 8.73
CA GLN A 422 -6.66 -22.31 9.30
C GLN A 422 -5.49 -23.15 9.82
N THR A 423 -4.25 -22.77 9.47
CA THR A 423 -3.03 -23.54 9.79
C THR A 423 -2.09 -22.84 10.75
N THR A 424 -2.16 -21.51 10.87
CA THR A 424 -1.29 -20.72 11.74
C THR A 424 -2.07 -19.56 12.37
N ASP A 425 -1.58 -19.09 13.51
CA ASP A 425 -2.08 -17.89 14.19
C ASP A 425 -1.90 -16.65 13.29
N PRO A 426 -2.96 -15.89 12.98
CA PRO A 426 -2.86 -14.65 12.22
C PRO A 426 -1.95 -13.60 12.86
N GLU A 427 -1.82 -13.54 14.19
CA GLU A 427 -0.88 -12.61 14.85
C GLU A 427 0.59 -12.95 14.58
N LYS A 428 0.87 -14.13 14.00
CA LYS A 428 2.18 -14.54 13.50
C LYS A 428 2.27 -14.53 11.97
N ALA A 429 1.25 -14.04 11.27
CA ALA A 429 1.22 -13.98 9.82
C ALA A 429 1.74 -12.63 9.30
N ILE A 430 2.53 -12.67 8.23
CA ILE A 430 2.89 -11.50 7.42
C ILE A 430 2.44 -11.77 5.99
N LEU A 431 1.67 -10.85 5.40
CA LEU A 431 1.22 -10.99 4.02
C LEU A 431 2.21 -10.31 3.06
N ALA A 432 2.89 -11.10 2.23
CA ALA A 432 3.75 -10.55 1.20
C ALA A 432 2.94 -10.23 -0.07
N LEU A 433 3.11 -9.01 -0.59
CA LEU A 433 2.41 -8.49 -1.75
C LEU A 433 3.40 -8.13 -2.88
N PRO A 434 3.02 -8.34 -4.15
CA PRO A 434 3.88 -8.06 -5.29
C PRO A 434 3.91 -6.56 -5.61
N LEU A 435 5.11 -6.01 -5.75
CA LEU A 435 5.38 -4.68 -6.32
C LEU A 435 5.79 -4.79 -7.79
N PHE A 436 5.24 -5.76 -8.50
CA PHE A 436 5.49 -5.98 -9.92
C PHE A 436 4.25 -6.61 -10.56
N THR A 437 4.18 -6.53 -11.89
CA THR A 437 3.22 -7.30 -12.68
C THR A 437 3.93 -7.95 -13.86
N ARG A 438 3.18 -8.65 -14.72
CA ARG A 438 3.68 -9.32 -15.92
C ARG A 438 3.11 -8.72 -17.18
N ASN A 439 3.99 -8.45 -18.14
CA ASN A 439 3.62 -8.23 -19.52
C ASN A 439 3.67 -9.55 -20.28
N TRP A 440 2.48 -10.08 -20.59
CA TRP A 440 2.34 -11.35 -21.30
C TRP A 440 2.30 -11.12 -22.81
N THR A 441 3.12 -11.85 -23.56
CA THR A 441 3.08 -11.92 -25.02
C THR A 441 2.29 -13.16 -25.43
N LEU A 442 1.27 -12.98 -26.27
CA LEU A 442 0.28 -14.00 -26.59
C LEU A 442 0.33 -14.45 -28.05
N ASN A 443 0.09 -15.74 -28.28
CA ASN A 443 -0.19 -16.27 -29.61
C ASN A 443 -1.63 -15.95 -30.06
N THR A 444 -1.98 -16.33 -31.28
CA THR A 444 -3.33 -16.12 -31.86
C THR A 444 -4.44 -16.86 -31.12
N SER A 445 -4.11 -17.91 -30.36
CA SER A 445 -5.04 -18.67 -29.51
C SER A 445 -5.16 -18.09 -28.09
N GLY A 446 -4.44 -17.00 -27.78
CA GLY A 446 -4.47 -16.34 -26.47
C GLY A 446 -3.60 -17.00 -25.39
N GLN A 447 -2.76 -17.97 -25.74
CA GLN A 447 -1.81 -18.59 -24.82
C GLN A 447 -0.53 -17.76 -24.71
N SER A 448 0.11 -17.81 -23.55
CA SER A 448 1.41 -17.20 -23.32
C SER A 448 2.48 -17.88 -24.16
N ILE A 449 3.26 -17.08 -24.89
CA ILE A 449 4.50 -17.52 -25.57
C ILE A 449 5.75 -16.86 -24.99
N ALA A 450 5.59 -15.76 -24.27
CA ALA A 450 6.62 -15.12 -23.47
C ALA A 450 5.97 -14.27 -22.37
N SER A 451 6.72 -14.01 -21.31
CA SER A 451 6.34 -13.06 -20.27
C SER A 451 7.56 -12.28 -19.81
N SER A 452 7.34 -11.06 -19.32
CA SER A 452 8.35 -10.31 -18.59
C SER A 452 7.77 -9.70 -17.33
N ASP A 453 8.46 -9.88 -16.21
CA ASP A 453 8.18 -9.14 -14.99
C ASP A 453 8.54 -7.67 -15.20
N ILE A 454 7.62 -6.77 -14.87
CA ILE A 454 7.81 -5.33 -14.94
C ILE A 454 7.45 -4.69 -13.59
N SER A 455 8.21 -3.68 -13.20
CA SER A 455 7.86 -2.87 -12.02
C SER A 455 6.54 -2.12 -12.26
N LEU A 456 5.90 -1.67 -11.19
CA LEU A 456 4.68 -0.87 -11.27
C LEU A 456 4.94 0.52 -11.84
N ASP A 457 6.17 1.04 -11.71
CA ASP A 457 6.57 2.25 -12.44
C ASP A 457 6.67 1.99 -13.95
N GLN A 458 7.30 0.88 -14.37
CA GLN A 458 7.36 0.47 -15.78
C GLN A 458 5.95 0.21 -16.35
N GLN A 459 5.07 -0.43 -15.57
CA GLN A 459 3.65 -0.59 -15.88
C GLN A 459 3.00 0.78 -16.15
N ASN A 460 3.16 1.73 -15.25
CA ASN A 460 2.59 3.07 -15.34
C ASN A 460 3.08 3.83 -16.58
N GLN A 461 4.38 3.73 -16.89
CA GLN A 461 4.98 4.29 -18.09
C GLN A 461 4.45 3.62 -19.37
N LEU A 462 4.22 2.31 -19.37
CA LEU A 462 3.65 1.57 -20.49
C LEU A 462 2.19 1.97 -20.73
N VAL A 463 1.36 1.93 -19.68
CA VAL A 463 -0.08 2.29 -19.73
C VAL A 463 -0.28 3.73 -20.24
N SER A 464 0.62 4.65 -19.88
CA SER A 464 0.53 6.05 -20.33
C SER A 464 0.88 6.25 -21.81
N ARG A 465 1.57 5.30 -22.44
CA ARG A 465 2.02 5.39 -23.84
C ARG A 465 1.11 4.64 -24.82
N ILE A 466 0.41 3.60 -24.36
CA ILE A 466 -0.51 2.83 -25.19
C ILE A 466 -1.84 3.56 -25.37
N SER A 467 -2.48 3.38 -26.52
CA SER A 467 -3.80 3.97 -26.81
C SER A 467 -4.96 3.21 -26.15
N SER A 468 -4.72 1.95 -25.78
CA SER A 468 -5.72 1.07 -25.18
C SER A 468 -5.98 1.48 -23.73
N LYS A 469 -7.26 1.64 -23.39
CA LYS A 469 -7.67 2.05 -22.04
C LYS A 469 -7.79 0.81 -21.14
N PRO A 470 -7.19 0.81 -19.94
CA PRO A 470 -7.44 -0.23 -18.97
C PRO A 470 -8.91 -0.34 -18.59
N ILE A 471 -9.39 -1.56 -18.39
CA ILE A 471 -10.78 -1.87 -18.03
C ILE A 471 -10.77 -2.56 -16.67
N TRP A 472 -11.55 -2.02 -15.73
CA TRP A 472 -11.72 -2.63 -14.42
C TRP A 472 -12.49 -3.94 -14.54
N ASN A 473 -11.94 -5.01 -13.97
CA ASN A 473 -12.58 -6.31 -13.88
C ASN A 473 -13.02 -6.53 -12.43
N GLU A 474 -14.33 -6.56 -12.19
CA GLU A 474 -14.91 -6.73 -10.86
C GLU A 474 -14.72 -8.16 -10.29
N ASP A 475 -14.49 -9.17 -11.11
CA ASP A 475 -14.31 -10.53 -10.60
C ASP A 475 -12.93 -10.67 -9.96
N ILE A 476 -11.88 -10.21 -10.64
CA ILE A 476 -10.48 -10.33 -10.17
C ILE A 476 -9.97 -9.11 -9.42
N GLN A 477 -10.75 -8.01 -9.44
CA GLN A 477 -10.49 -6.79 -8.68
C GLN A 477 -9.22 -6.05 -9.11
N GLN A 478 -9.03 -5.99 -10.43
CA GLN A 478 -7.88 -5.35 -11.08
C GLN A 478 -8.29 -4.74 -12.41
N TYR A 479 -7.54 -3.73 -12.85
CA TYR A 479 -7.58 -3.31 -14.24
C TYR A 479 -6.87 -4.34 -15.12
N THR A 480 -7.41 -4.57 -16.31
CA THR A 480 -6.73 -5.33 -17.36
C THR A 480 -6.58 -4.47 -18.60
N VAL A 481 -5.50 -4.68 -19.34
CA VAL A 481 -5.29 -4.01 -20.63
C VAL A 481 -4.61 -4.94 -21.61
N SER A 482 -5.07 -4.89 -22.85
CA SER A 482 -4.39 -5.52 -23.97
C SER A 482 -3.97 -4.45 -24.97
N TYR A 483 -2.80 -4.62 -25.55
CA TYR A 483 -2.32 -3.78 -26.63
C TYR A 483 -1.58 -4.63 -27.66
N LYS A 484 -1.41 -4.11 -28.86
CA LYS A 484 -0.68 -4.79 -29.92
C LYS A 484 0.43 -3.90 -30.44
N ASP A 485 1.65 -4.42 -30.47
CA ASP A 485 2.73 -3.86 -31.28
C ASP A 485 2.89 -4.69 -32.56
N THR A 486 3.95 -5.50 -32.65
CA THR A 486 4.07 -6.66 -33.54
C THR A 486 3.31 -7.88 -33.00
N GLN A 487 3.21 -8.04 -31.68
CA GLN A 487 2.57 -9.17 -31.00
C GLN A 487 1.44 -8.67 -30.10
N LEU A 488 0.53 -9.57 -29.73
CA LEU A 488 -0.54 -9.26 -28.79
C LEU A 488 0.03 -9.33 -27.37
N HIS A 489 -0.19 -8.28 -26.60
CA HIS A 489 0.20 -8.19 -25.21
C HIS A 489 -1.01 -8.11 -24.28
N LYS A 490 -0.87 -8.62 -23.06
CA LYS A 490 -1.89 -8.50 -22.01
C LYS A 490 -1.26 -8.30 -20.63
N LEU A 491 -1.85 -7.38 -19.86
CA LEU A 491 -1.46 -7.05 -18.50
C LEU A 491 -2.65 -7.12 -17.55
N TRP A 492 -2.35 -7.49 -16.32
CA TRP A 492 -3.20 -7.35 -15.14
C TRP A 492 -2.53 -6.35 -14.23
N LEU A 493 -3.10 -5.15 -14.12
CA LEU A 493 -2.42 -4.07 -13.43
C LEU A 493 -2.49 -4.26 -11.91
N GLU A 494 -1.43 -3.85 -11.24
CA GLU A 494 -1.47 -3.52 -9.82
C GLU A 494 -1.40 -2.01 -9.65
N GLU A 495 -2.42 -1.43 -9.05
CA GLU A 495 -2.49 -0.01 -8.71
C GLU A 495 -3.12 0.18 -7.33
N GLY A 496 -3.22 1.43 -6.87
CA GLY A 496 -3.63 1.76 -5.50
C GLY A 496 -4.91 1.08 -5.03
N ARG A 497 -5.92 0.91 -5.90
CA ARG A 497 -7.21 0.28 -5.55
C ARG A 497 -7.06 -1.23 -5.42
N SER A 498 -6.51 -1.92 -6.42
CA SER A 498 -6.28 -3.37 -6.34
C SER A 498 -5.37 -3.74 -5.16
N PHE A 499 -4.31 -2.97 -4.95
CA PHE A 499 -3.33 -3.22 -3.91
C PHE A 499 -3.90 -2.95 -2.51
N THR A 500 -4.63 -1.86 -2.31
CA THR A 500 -5.22 -1.53 -1.00
C THR A 500 -6.30 -2.53 -0.58
N ARG A 501 -7.06 -3.10 -1.54
CA ARG A 501 -8.00 -4.20 -1.24
C ARG A 501 -7.29 -5.46 -0.74
N LYS A 502 -6.11 -5.79 -1.28
CA LYS A 502 -5.28 -6.92 -0.83
C LYS A 502 -4.58 -6.62 0.49
N TYR A 503 -4.14 -5.39 0.67
CA TYR A 503 -3.56 -4.92 1.93
C TYR A 503 -4.58 -5.09 3.06
N ARG A 504 -5.82 -4.61 2.87
CA ARG A 504 -6.90 -4.73 3.86
C ARG A 504 -7.26 -6.17 4.22
N LEU A 505 -7.18 -7.11 3.26
CA LEU A 505 -7.40 -8.52 3.54
C LEU A 505 -6.52 -9.02 4.71
N GLY A 506 -5.23 -8.70 4.71
CA GLY A 506 -4.36 -9.06 5.85
C GLY A 506 -4.72 -8.32 7.14
N GLN A 507 -5.22 -7.09 7.04
CA GLN A 507 -5.60 -6.28 8.21
C GLN A 507 -6.91 -6.74 8.84
N ASP A 508 -7.86 -7.20 8.04
CA ASP A 508 -9.14 -7.72 8.49
C ASP A 508 -8.96 -9.07 9.22
N GLU A 509 -7.95 -9.85 8.82
CA GLU A 509 -7.57 -11.11 9.47
C GLU A 509 -6.62 -10.92 10.67
N GLY A 510 -6.17 -9.69 10.96
CA GLY A 510 -5.30 -9.40 12.11
C GLY A 510 -3.84 -9.79 11.91
N PHE A 511 -3.33 -9.77 10.68
CA PHE A 511 -1.93 -10.11 10.40
C PHE A 511 -0.95 -9.15 11.09
N ALA A 512 0.19 -9.69 11.53
CA ALA A 512 1.29 -8.94 12.16
C ALA A 512 1.88 -7.85 11.26
N GLY A 513 1.78 -8.04 9.95
CA GLY A 513 2.25 -7.05 8.99
C GLY A 513 2.23 -7.49 7.55
N PHE A 514 3.01 -6.76 6.75
CA PHE A 514 3.11 -6.89 5.31
C PHE A 514 4.57 -6.98 4.88
N ALA A 515 4.78 -7.63 3.75
CA ALA A 515 6.06 -7.65 3.09
C ALA A 515 5.91 -7.27 1.60
N TYR A 516 6.95 -6.69 0.99
CA TYR A 516 6.85 -6.14 -0.36
C TYR A 516 7.91 -6.76 -1.27
N TRP A 517 7.47 -7.64 -2.19
CA TRP A 517 8.35 -8.25 -3.18
C TRP A 517 8.31 -7.49 -4.52
N TYR A 518 9.34 -6.77 -4.92
CA TYR A 518 10.53 -6.39 -4.15
C TYR A 518 10.57 -4.88 -3.97
N SER A 519 11.34 -4.42 -2.98
CA SER A 519 11.45 -3.00 -2.68
C SER A 519 11.98 -2.26 -3.90
N GLY A 520 11.27 -1.25 -4.37
CA GLY A 520 11.63 -0.44 -5.55
C GLY A 520 10.92 -0.86 -6.83
N GLY A 521 10.12 -1.93 -6.78
CA GLY A 521 9.15 -2.24 -7.84
C GLY A 521 7.91 -1.33 -7.81
N ALA A 522 7.62 -0.69 -6.67
CA ALA A 522 6.44 0.16 -6.51
C ALA A 522 6.55 1.49 -7.27
N SER A 523 5.40 1.98 -7.75
CA SER A 523 5.26 3.34 -8.24
C SER A 523 5.05 4.34 -7.10
N SER A 524 5.32 5.62 -7.34
CA SER A 524 5.21 6.67 -6.32
C SER A 524 3.78 6.89 -5.82
N ASP A 525 2.78 6.77 -6.70
CA ASP A 525 1.37 6.85 -6.36
C ASP A 525 0.94 5.70 -5.44
N LEU A 526 1.47 4.49 -5.67
CA LEU A 526 1.16 3.32 -4.84
C LEU A 526 1.59 3.52 -3.37
N TRP A 527 2.78 4.08 -3.12
CA TRP A 527 3.20 4.34 -1.73
C TRP A 527 2.28 5.32 -1.02
N SER A 528 1.67 6.26 -1.74
CA SER A 528 0.68 7.18 -1.18
C SER A 528 -0.60 6.41 -0.80
N SER A 529 -1.06 5.48 -1.65
CA SER A 529 -2.18 4.58 -1.36
C SER A 529 -1.92 3.72 -0.12
N VAL A 530 -0.75 3.11 -0.01
CA VAL A 530 -0.39 2.25 1.13
C VAL A 530 -0.32 3.05 2.43
N LYS A 531 0.29 4.23 2.42
CA LYS A 531 0.31 5.13 3.59
C LYS A 531 -1.09 5.59 3.97
N ASN A 532 -1.96 5.80 2.98
CA ASN A 532 -3.37 6.12 3.23
C ASN A 532 -4.12 4.94 3.86
N ALA A 533 -3.87 3.70 3.42
CA ALA A 533 -4.43 2.51 4.03
C ALA A 533 -4.02 2.36 5.51
N ASP A 534 -2.75 2.62 5.82
CA ASP A 534 -2.22 2.70 7.19
C ASP A 534 -2.98 3.74 8.04
N ARG A 535 -3.07 4.98 7.54
CA ARG A 535 -3.75 6.08 8.25
C ARG A 535 -5.24 5.80 8.43
N PHE A 536 -5.87 5.24 7.41
CA PHE A 536 -7.29 4.89 7.41
C PHE A 536 -7.61 3.89 8.52
N ILE A 537 -6.68 3.04 8.94
CA ILE A 537 -6.91 2.12 10.07
C ILE A 537 -6.59 2.73 11.40
N GLN A 538 -5.53 3.52 11.49
CA GLN A 538 -5.20 4.22 12.73
C GLN A 538 -6.25 5.26 13.11
N ARG A 539 -6.96 5.81 12.12
CA ARG A 539 -7.92 6.91 12.28
C ARG A 539 -9.35 6.55 11.88
N GLY A 540 -9.54 5.41 11.22
CA GLY A 540 -10.85 4.82 10.96
C GLY A 540 -11.53 4.48 12.27
N LEU A 541 -12.85 4.63 12.29
CA LEU A 541 -13.66 4.74 13.49
C LEU A 541 -14.19 3.42 14.02
#